data_AF-A0A6G2S641-F1
#
_entry.id   AF-A0A6G2S641-F1
#
_cell.length_a   1.000
_cell.length_b   1.000
_cell.length_c   1.000
_cell.angle_alpha   90.00
_cell.angle_beta   90.00
_cell.angle_gamma   90.00
#
_symmetry.space_group_name_H-M   'P 1'
#
loop_
_entity.id
_entity.type
_entity.pdbx_description
1 polymer ?
#
loop_
_entity_poly.entity_id
_entity_poly.type
_entity_poly.pdbx_seq_one_letter_code
_entity_poly.pdbx_strand_id
1 'polypeptide(L)'
;MPIQDQRRVVTVPVPNAPGSSPSEGGAEQQAYDAVRAVTLWYSAQITAERRAPAPDEGRIRELKAARQAALDDRAQLATADPEEAARVAAFYTARLRELTEW
;
A
#
# COMPACT_ATOMS: atom_id res chain seq x y z
N MET A 1 -14.38 57.54 22.60
CA MET A 1 -13.94 57.27 21.21
C MET A 1 -13.11 56.00 21.20
N PRO A 2 -13.36 55.02 20.30
CA PRO A 2 -12.49 53.85 20.10
C PRO A 2 -11.79 53.88 18.71
N ILE A 3 -10.48 53.59 18.66
CA ILE A 3 -9.70 53.16 17.46
C ILE A 3 -8.39 52.50 17.97
N GLN A 4 -8.28 51.17 17.93
CA GLN A 4 -7.42 50.34 17.05
C GLN A 4 -5.91 50.68 17.02
N ASP A 5 -5.03 49.72 17.40
CA ASP A 5 -4.12 49.00 16.47
C ASP A 5 -3.08 48.10 17.20
N GLN A 6 -3.22 46.80 16.97
CA GLN A 6 -2.24 45.73 16.66
C GLN A 6 -0.80 45.66 17.26
N ARG A 7 -0.48 44.41 17.67
CA ARG A 7 0.78 43.64 17.47
C ARG A 7 2.05 44.05 18.22
N ARG A 8 2.52 43.15 19.09
CA ARG A 8 3.72 42.29 18.88
C ARG A 8 4.00 41.47 20.15
N VAL A 9 3.75 40.16 20.09
CA VAL A 9 4.49 39.20 20.93
C VAL A 9 5.35 38.35 20.01
N VAL A 10 6.64 38.37 20.31
CA VAL A 10 7.74 37.86 19.51
C VAL A 10 7.99 36.38 19.87
N THR A 11 8.15 35.56 18.83
CA THR A 11 8.99 34.36 18.69
C THR A 11 9.13 33.33 19.84
N VAL A 12 8.56 32.15 19.54
CA VAL A 12 8.96 30.76 19.88
C VAL A 12 10.45 30.54 20.20
N PRO A 13 10.75 29.60 21.10
CA PRO A 13 11.16 28.29 20.60
C PRO A 13 10.60 27.12 21.42
N VAL A 14 9.82 26.25 20.76
CA VAL A 14 9.72 24.86 21.18
C VAL A 14 10.29 24.01 20.04
N PRO A 15 11.30 23.16 20.27
CA PRO A 15 11.70 22.16 19.31
C PRO A 15 10.66 21.03 19.40
N ASN A 16 9.46 21.26 18.87
CA ASN A 16 8.61 20.15 18.52
C ASN A 16 9.19 19.59 17.23
N ALA A 17 9.93 18.49 17.39
CA ALA A 17 10.14 17.51 16.33
C ALA A 17 8.88 17.39 15.49
N PRO A 18 8.97 17.18 14.16
CA PRO A 18 7.79 16.91 13.37
C PRO A 18 7.13 15.67 13.98
N GLY A 19 6.07 15.91 14.76
CA GLY A 19 5.06 14.93 15.07
C GLY A 19 4.43 14.57 13.74
N SER A 20 5.09 13.67 13.01
CA SER A 20 4.33 12.67 12.27
C SER A 20 3.63 11.86 13.35
N SER A 21 2.46 12.35 13.78
CA SER A 21 1.45 11.44 14.30
C SER A 21 1.39 10.28 13.31
N PRO A 22 1.51 9.01 13.74
CA PRO A 22 1.12 7.89 12.90
C PRO A 22 -0.39 7.96 12.72
N SER A 23 -0.86 8.94 11.94
CA SER A 23 -2.26 9.12 11.59
C SER A 23 -2.70 7.90 10.79
N GLU A 24 -3.89 7.45 11.12
CA GLU A 24 -4.57 6.21 10.72
C GLU A 24 -4.46 5.79 9.24
N GLY A 25 -4.06 6.68 8.32
CA GLY A 25 -3.80 6.34 6.91
C GLY A 25 -2.49 5.59 6.62
N GLY A 26 -1.62 5.35 7.61
CA GLY A 26 -0.35 4.63 7.41
C GLY A 26 -0.53 3.13 7.12
N ALA A 27 -1.55 2.50 7.70
CA ALA A 27 -1.85 1.08 7.50
C ALA A 27 -2.52 0.84 6.14
N GLU A 28 -3.49 1.68 5.78
CA GLU A 28 -4.11 1.68 4.45
C GLU A 28 -3.08 1.89 3.34
N GLN A 29 -2.21 2.89 3.49
CA GLN A 29 -1.17 3.15 2.49
C GLN A 29 -0.19 1.99 2.34
N GLN A 30 0.19 1.32 3.44
CA GLN A 30 1.00 0.09 3.40
C GLN A 30 0.25 -1.06 2.72
N ALA A 31 -1.04 -1.22 2.97
CA ALA A 31 -1.87 -2.23 2.32
C ALA A 31 -1.92 -2.01 0.81
N TYR A 32 -2.19 -0.77 0.37
CA TYR A 32 -2.17 -0.41 -1.04
C TYR A 32 -0.83 -0.66 -1.70
N ASP A 33 0.28 -0.34 -1.03
CA ASP A 33 1.62 -0.55 -1.57
C ASP A 33 1.96 -2.05 -1.69
N ALA A 34 1.69 -2.84 -0.64
CA ALA A 34 1.91 -4.27 -0.62
C ALA A 34 1.10 -5.00 -1.70
N VAL A 35 -0.21 -4.69 -1.81
CA VAL A 35 -1.09 -5.26 -2.84
C VAL A 35 -0.63 -4.86 -4.25
N ARG A 36 -0.20 -3.61 -4.44
CA ARG A 36 0.35 -3.13 -5.71
C ARG A 36 1.62 -3.88 -6.08
N ALA A 37 2.54 -4.09 -5.14
CA ALA A 37 3.79 -4.81 -5.37
C ALA A 37 3.52 -6.27 -5.80
N VAL A 38 2.62 -6.97 -5.11
CA VAL A 38 2.23 -8.34 -5.48
C VAL A 38 1.54 -8.40 -6.84
N THR A 39 0.66 -7.44 -7.15
CA THR A 39 0.00 -7.35 -8.46
C THR A 39 1.02 -7.14 -9.59
N LEU A 40 2.04 -6.31 -9.37
CA LEU A 40 3.12 -6.08 -10.32
C LEU A 40 3.97 -7.35 -10.49
N TRP A 41 4.28 -8.06 -9.41
CA TRP A 41 5.01 -9.33 -9.46
C TRP A 41 4.26 -10.37 -10.29
N TYR A 42 2.96 -10.58 -10.05
CA TYR A 42 2.15 -11.51 -10.85
C TYR A 42 2.12 -11.10 -12.33
N SER A 43 2.01 -9.80 -12.63
CA SER A 43 2.01 -9.29 -14.01
C SER A 43 3.35 -9.57 -14.72
N ALA A 44 4.47 -9.42 -14.00
CA ALA A 44 5.80 -9.74 -14.50
C ALA A 44 5.95 -11.25 -14.77
N GLN A 45 5.51 -12.10 -13.83
CA GLN A 45 5.56 -13.56 -13.97
C GLN A 45 4.69 -14.07 -15.13
N ILE A 46 3.46 -13.55 -15.28
CA ILE A 46 2.61 -13.87 -16.44
C ILE A 46 3.32 -13.51 -17.75
N THR A 47 3.99 -12.37 -17.79
CA THR A 47 4.71 -11.93 -18.99
C THR A 47 5.93 -12.81 -19.26
N ALA A 48 6.66 -13.22 -18.23
CA ALA A 48 7.80 -14.12 -18.33
C ALA A 48 7.35 -15.51 -18.82
N GLU A 49 6.32 -16.09 -18.22
CA GLU A 49 5.76 -17.39 -18.57
C GLU A 49 5.26 -17.41 -20.02
N ARG A 50 4.57 -16.33 -20.46
CA ARG A 50 4.12 -16.19 -21.86
C ARG A 50 5.26 -16.05 -22.88
N ARG A 51 6.44 -15.61 -22.44
CA ARG A 51 7.63 -15.45 -23.29
C ARG A 51 8.53 -16.68 -23.25
N ALA A 52 8.25 -17.65 -22.39
CA ALA A 52 8.98 -18.89 -22.31
C ALA A 52 8.83 -19.69 -23.62
N PRO A 53 9.84 -20.49 -24.00
CA PRO A 53 9.77 -21.33 -25.21
C PRO A 53 8.67 -22.39 -25.15
N ALA A 54 8.21 -22.77 -23.96
CA ALA A 54 7.05 -23.62 -23.72
C ALA A 54 6.20 -22.98 -22.61
N PRO A 55 5.24 -22.10 -22.95
CA PRO A 55 4.43 -21.40 -21.95
C PRO A 55 3.48 -22.38 -21.26
N ASP A 56 3.48 -22.40 -19.93
CA ASP A 56 2.52 -23.18 -19.16
C ASP A 56 1.20 -22.41 -19.00
N GLU A 57 0.19 -22.78 -19.79
CA GLU A 57 -1.12 -22.12 -19.75
C GLU A 57 -1.85 -22.33 -18.42
N GLY A 58 -1.60 -23.44 -17.71
CA GLY A 58 -2.15 -23.70 -16.38
C GLY A 58 -1.61 -22.69 -15.38
N ARG A 59 -0.29 -22.56 -15.33
CA ARG A 59 0.41 -21.58 -14.49
C ARG A 59 0.01 -20.14 -14.81
N ILE A 60 -0.13 -19.78 -16.09
CA ILE A 60 -0.61 -18.45 -16.51
C ILE A 60 -2.02 -18.18 -15.97
N ARG A 61 -2.93 -19.16 -16.02
CA ARG A 61 -4.29 -19.01 -15.49
C ARG A 61 -4.28 -18.82 -13.97
N GLU A 62 -3.48 -19.60 -13.25
CA GLU A 62 -3.32 -19.47 -11.79
C GLU A 62 -2.77 -18.09 -11.41
N LEU A 63 -1.72 -17.61 -12.09
CA LEU A 63 -1.16 -16.28 -11.86
C LEU A 63 -2.17 -15.17 -12.16
N LYS A 64 -2.99 -15.31 -13.20
CA LYS A 64 -4.07 -14.36 -13.52
C LYS A 64 -5.16 -14.35 -12.46
N ALA A 65 -5.57 -15.51 -11.96
CA ALA A 65 -6.56 -15.63 -10.88
C ALA A 65 -6.03 -14.98 -9.58
N ALA A 66 -4.79 -15.28 -9.20
CA ALA A 66 -4.15 -14.68 -8.02
C ALA A 66 -4.01 -13.15 -8.15
N ARG A 67 -3.65 -12.66 -9.35
CA ARG A 67 -3.63 -11.21 -9.65
C ARG A 67 -5.02 -10.59 -9.50
N GLN A 68 -6.06 -11.27 -9.96
CA GLN A 68 -7.43 -10.75 -9.87
C GLN A 68 -7.92 -10.67 -8.42
N ALA A 69 -7.60 -11.69 -7.60
CA ALA A 69 -7.89 -11.67 -6.16
C ALA A 69 -7.20 -10.48 -5.46
N ALA A 70 -5.94 -10.22 -5.78
CA ALA A 70 -5.22 -9.06 -5.25
C ALA A 70 -5.85 -7.72 -5.64
N LEU A 71 -6.39 -7.60 -6.86
CA LEU A 71 -7.10 -6.39 -7.27
C LEU A 71 -8.46 -6.23 -6.57
N ASP A 72 -9.14 -7.33 -6.27
CA ASP A 72 -10.39 -7.32 -5.51
C ASP A 72 -10.16 -6.88 -4.06
N ASP A 73 -9.15 -7.45 -3.40
CA ASP A 73 -8.72 -7.03 -2.06
C ASP A 73 -8.32 -5.55 -2.04
N ARG A 74 -7.66 -5.06 -3.10
CA ARG A 74 -7.36 -3.62 -3.24
C ARG A 74 -8.61 -2.76 -3.33
N ALA A 75 -9.66 -3.24 -3.99
CA ALA A 75 -10.92 -2.51 -4.09
C ALA A 75 -11.64 -2.49 -2.73
N GLN A 76 -11.60 -3.59 -1.99
CA GLN A 76 -12.13 -3.69 -0.63
C GLN A 76 -11.42 -2.74 0.35
N LEU A 77 -10.11 -2.50 0.16
CA LEU A 77 -9.35 -1.53 0.97
C LEU A 77 -9.92 -0.11 0.94
N ALA A 78 -10.68 0.28 -0.09
CA ALA A 78 -11.28 1.62 -0.16
C ALA A 78 -12.40 1.84 0.87
N THR A 79 -12.96 0.75 1.39
CA THR A 79 -14.03 0.75 2.40
C THR A 79 -13.62 0.03 3.67
N ALA A 80 -12.37 -0.43 3.76
CA ALA A 80 -11.87 -1.20 4.89
C ALA A 80 -11.50 -0.28 6.06
N ASP A 81 -11.83 -0.72 7.27
CA ASP A 81 -11.34 -0.10 8.49
C ASP A 81 -9.81 -0.25 8.62
N PRO A 82 -9.12 0.62 9.37
CA PRO A 82 -7.67 0.58 9.52
C PRO A 82 -7.12 -0.75 10.08
N GLU A 83 -7.91 -1.47 10.89
CA GLU A 83 -7.53 -2.81 11.37
C GLU A 83 -7.53 -3.85 10.23
N GLU A 84 -8.55 -3.83 9.38
CA GLU A 84 -8.63 -4.70 8.21
C GLU A 84 -7.53 -4.36 7.21
N ALA A 85 -7.27 -3.07 6.98
CA ALA A 85 -6.15 -2.63 6.15
C ALA A 85 -4.79 -3.13 6.68
N ALA A 86 -4.56 -3.09 7.99
CA ALA A 86 -3.33 -3.62 8.60
C ALA A 86 -3.18 -5.14 8.39
N ARG A 87 -4.28 -5.90 8.47
CA ARG A 87 -4.28 -7.35 8.19
C ARG A 87 -3.96 -7.63 6.72
N VAL A 88 -4.57 -6.90 5.80
CA VAL A 88 -4.29 -6.99 4.36
C VAL A 88 -2.83 -6.62 4.06
N ALA A 89 -2.30 -5.57 4.67
CA ALA A 89 -0.89 -5.18 4.54
C ALA A 89 0.06 -6.28 5.00
N ALA A 90 -0.18 -6.88 6.17
CA ALA A 90 0.62 -7.98 6.69
C ALA A 90 0.56 -9.21 5.79
N PHE A 91 -0.64 -9.58 5.32
CA PHE A 91 -0.85 -10.70 4.40
C PHE A 91 -0.09 -10.51 3.09
N TYR A 92 -0.27 -9.37 2.42
CA TYR A 92 0.38 -9.13 1.13
C TYR A 92 1.89 -8.92 1.24
N THR A 93 2.37 -8.40 2.37
CA THR A 93 3.81 -8.30 2.65
C THR A 93 4.42 -9.69 2.85
N ALA A 94 3.78 -10.57 3.62
CA ALA A 94 4.21 -11.96 3.79
C ALA A 94 4.20 -12.69 2.45
N ARG A 95 3.11 -12.54 1.68
CA ARG A 95 2.97 -13.15 0.37
C ARG A 95 4.02 -12.67 -0.61
N LEU A 96 4.33 -11.37 -0.63
CA LEU A 96 5.39 -10.84 -1.47
C LEU A 96 6.74 -11.49 -1.14
N ARG A 97 7.07 -11.62 0.15
CA ARG A 97 8.31 -12.30 0.58
C ARG A 97 8.34 -13.73 0.06
N GLU A 98 7.29 -14.52 0.28
CA GLU A 98 7.22 -15.91 -0.21
C GLU A 98 7.42 -16.03 -1.75
N LEU A 99 6.95 -15.03 -2.50
CA LEU A 99 7.07 -14.99 -3.96
C LEU A 99 8.45 -14.49 -4.44
N THR A 100 9.19 -13.75 -3.61
CA THR A 100 10.50 -13.18 -3.97
C THR A 100 11.70 -13.90 -3.33
N GLU A 101 11.49 -14.69 -2.28
CA GLU A 101 12.55 -15.45 -1.58
C GLU A 101 12.93 -16.75 -2.32
N TRP A 102 13.28 -16.63 -3.60
CA TRP A 102 13.72 -17.75 -4.47
C TRP A 102 15.10 -17.47 -5.08
#